data_AF-A0A6I2W2L9-F1
#
_entry.id   AF-A0A6I2W2L9-F1
#
_cell.length_a   1.000
_cell.length_b   1.000
_cell.length_c   1.000
_cell.angle_alpha   90.00
_cell.angle_beta   90.00
_cell.angle_gamma   90.00
#
_symmetry.space_group_name_H-M   'P 1'
#
loop_
_entity.id
_entity.type
_entity.pdbx_description
1 polymer ?
#
loop_
_entity_poly.entity_id
_entity_poly.type
_entity_poly.pdbx_seq_one_letter_code
_entity_poly.pdbx_strand_id
1 'polypeptide(L)' 'MQKSRISMISFLLTIFAIVSGPTSFGHTSLVSSTPAAGSVISEWPTEVKLEFAEELQTFSAGEA' A
#
# COMPACT_ATOMS: atom_id res chain seq x y z
N MET A 1 -13.80 -39.49 2.08
CA MET A 1 -12.90 -38.77 3.01
C MET A 1 -11.90 -37.83 2.33
N GLN A 2 -11.26 -38.19 1.20
CA GLN A 2 -10.30 -37.29 0.50
C GLN A 2 -10.91 -35.98 -0.04
N LYS A 3 -12.12 -36.01 -0.60
CA LYS A 3 -12.78 -34.83 -1.20
C LYS A 3 -13.03 -33.71 -0.17
N SER A 4 -13.40 -34.07 1.06
CA SER A 4 -13.60 -33.13 2.17
C SER A 4 -12.28 -32.50 2.64
N ARG A 5 -11.17 -33.26 2.64
CA ARG A 5 -9.84 -32.75 3.01
C ARG A 5 -9.31 -31.74 1.99
N ILE A 6 -9.50 -32.00 0.69
CA ILE A 6 -9.08 -31.09 -0.40
C ILE A 6 -9.87 -29.78 -0.34
N SER A 7 -11.18 -29.84 -0.11
CA SER A 7 -12.03 -28.64 0.05
C SER A 7 -11.60 -27.79 1.25
N MET A 8 -11.26 -28.41 2.38
CA MET A 8 -10.77 -27.71 3.56
C MET A 8 -9.40 -27.05 3.33
N ILE A 9 -8.47 -27.74 2.65
CA ILE A 9 -7.17 -27.17 2.29
C ILE A 9 -7.34 -25.97 1.36
N SER A 10 -8.21 -26.07 0.35
CA SER A 10 -8.50 -24.96 -0.56
C SER A 10 -9.06 -23.75 0.17
N PHE A 11 -9.98 -23.97 1.12
CA PHE A 11 -10.56 -22.89 1.93
C PHE A 11 -9.52 -22.21 2.83
N LEU A 12 -8.64 -22.99 3.46
CA LEU A 12 -7.54 -22.48 4.27
C LEU A 12 -6.54 -21.66 3.44
N LEU A 13 -6.22 -22.09 2.22
CA LEU A 13 -5.33 -21.35 1.33
C LEU A 13 -5.94 -20.01 0.90
N THR A 14 -7.26 -19.97 0.64
CA THR A 14 -7.95 -18.72 0.32
C THR A 14 -7.94 -17.75 1.51
N ILE A 15 -8.20 -18.23 2.73
CA ILE A 15 -8.13 -17.39 3.93
C ILE A 15 -6.71 -16.87 4.16
N PHE A 16 -5.70 -17.73 3.99
CA PHE A 16 -4.30 -17.35 4.18
C PHE A 16 -3.87 -16.24 3.20
N ALA A 17 -4.33 -16.30 1.95
CA ALA A 17 -4.07 -15.27 0.95
C ALA A 17 -4.70 -13.91 1.31
N ILE A 18 -5.88 -13.91 1.94
CA ILE A 18 -6.57 -12.68 2.36
C ILE A 18 -5.86 -12.04 3.56
N VAL A 19 -5.43 -12.85 4.54
CA VAL A 19 -4.80 -12.35 5.77
C VAL A 19 -3.36 -11.90 5.53
N SER A 20 -2.68 -12.46 4.52
CA SER A 20 -1.28 -12.12 4.20
C SER A 20 -1.14 -10.96 3.21
N GLY A 21 -2.22 -10.24 2.90
CA GLY A 21 -2.16 -9.03 2.09
C GLY A 21 -1.33 -7.92 2.77
N PRO A 22 -0.84 -6.92 2.01
CA PRO A 22 -0.10 -5.80 2.58
C PRO A 22 -0.95 -5.11 3.65
N THR A 23 -0.45 -5.09 4.89
CA THR A 23 -1.08 -4.42 6.03
C THR A 23 -0.73 -2.94 6.00
N SER A 24 -1.08 -2.25 4.93
CA SER A 24 -0.99 -0.78 4.90
C SER A 24 -2.16 -0.23 5.72
N PHE A 25 -1.86 0.33 6.90
CA PHE A 25 -2.85 1.01 7.71
C PHE A 25 -3.43 2.19 6.89
N GLY A 26 -4.73 2.46 7.02
CA GLY A 26 -5.38 3.53 6.26
C GLY A 26 -4.75 4.92 6.44
N HIS A 27 -3.89 5.08 7.46
CA HIS A 27 -3.05 6.24 7.66
C HIS A 27 -1.60 5.80 7.87
N THR A 28 -0.67 6.52 7.24
CA THR A 28 0.77 6.43 7.52
C THR A 28 1.35 7.83 7.66
N SER A 29 2.50 7.95 8.31
CA SER A 29 3.14 9.24 8.57
C SER A 29 4.02 9.68 7.40
N LEU A 30 4.02 10.98 7.10
CA LEU A 30 5.00 11.58 6.19
C LEU A 30 6.37 11.62 6.89
N VAL A 31 7.38 11.06 6.25
CA VAL A 31 8.78 11.06 6.72
C VAL A 31 9.51 12.28 6.17
N SER A 32 9.37 12.54 4.87
CA SER A 32 10.08 13.64 4.21
C SER A 32 9.33 14.14 2.98
N SER A 33 9.69 15.35 2.52
CA SER A 33 9.22 15.91 1.27
C SER A 33 10.35 16.61 0.53
N THR A 34 10.27 16.62 -0.80
CA THR A 34 11.09 17.46 -1.66
C THR A 34 10.16 18.29 -2.55
N PRO A 35 10.17 19.64 -2.45
CA PRO A 35 10.96 20.44 -1.50
C PRO A 35 10.61 20.17 -0.02
N ALA A 36 11.57 20.41 0.87
CA ALA A 36 11.38 20.21 2.30
C ALA A 36 10.32 21.20 2.85
N ALA A 37 9.53 20.76 3.82
CA ALA A 37 8.53 21.61 4.47
C ALA A 37 9.18 22.87 5.04
N GLY A 38 8.60 24.03 4.74
CA GLY A 38 9.12 25.34 5.17
C GLY A 38 10.39 25.80 4.42
N SER A 39 10.86 25.05 3.42
CA SER A 39 11.96 25.51 2.57
C SER A 39 11.51 26.65 1.66
N VAL A 40 12.38 27.66 1.52
CA VAL A 40 12.26 28.68 0.50
C VAL A 40 13.15 28.24 -0.65
N ILE A 41 12.53 28.00 -1.81
CA ILE A 41 13.21 27.56 -3.03
C ILE A 41 13.34 28.74 -3.99
N SER A 42 14.47 28.79 -4.71
CA SER A 42 14.78 29.85 -5.66
C SER A 42 14.08 29.66 -7.01
N GLU A 43 13.69 28.43 -7.33
CA GLU A 43 13.07 28.06 -8.59
C GLU A 43 11.85 27.17 -8.34
N TRP A 44 10.88 27.24 -9.26
CA TRP A 44 9.68 26.43 -9.17
C TRP A 44 9.98 24.97 -9.50
N PRO A 45 9.57 24.00 -8.66
CA PRO A 45 9.88 22.60 -8.90
C PRO A 45 8.95 22.03 -9.95
N THR A 46 9.49 21.17 -10.82
CA THR A 46 8.69 20.44 -11.81
C THR A 46 8.00 19.21 -11.21
N GLU A 47 8.42 18.77 -10.02
CA GLU A 47 7.92 17.59 -9.31
C GLU A 47 7.91 17.86 -7.80
N VAL A 48 6.96 17.24 -7.09
CA VAL A 48 6.95 17.15 -5.64
C VAL A 48 7.06 15.68 -5.25
N LYS A 49 8.07 15.35 -4.44
CA LYS A 49 8.28 14.00 -3.92
C LYS A 49 7.89 13.94 -2.45
N LEU A 50 7.13 12.91 -2.07
CA LEU A 50 6.76 12.62 -0.69
C LEU A 50 7.25 11.23 -0.32
N GLU A 51 7.78 11.10 0.89
CA GLU A 51 8.21 9.82 1.44
C GLU A 51 7.42 9.53 2.70
N PHE A 52 6.86 8.32 2.78
CA PHE A 52 6.02 7.88 3.88
C PHE A 52 6.69 6.75 4.65
N ALA A 53 6.29 6.58 5.91
CA ALA A 53 6.87 5.58 6.80
C ALA A 53 6.54 4.14 6.37
N GLU A 54 5.48 3.97 5.57
CA GLU A 54 5.01 2.68 5.08
C GLU A 54 4.76 2.71 3.57
N GLU A 55 4.69 1.52 2.97
CA GLU A 55 4.30 1.35 1.59
C GLU A 55 2.83 1.79 1.38
N LEU A 56 2.62 2.61 0.36
CA LEU A 56 1.29 3.11 -0.01
C LEU A 56 0.58 2.11 -0.91
N GLN A 57 -0.70 1.88 -0.64
CA GLN A 57 -1.57 1.21 -1.60
C GLN A 57 -1.75 2.11 -2.83
N THR A 58 -1.37 1.59 -4.00
CA THR A 58 -1.62 2.27 -5.27
C THR A 58 -3.01 1.87 -5.75
N PHE A 59 -3.92 2.84 -5.81
CA PHE A 59 -5.19 2.65 -6.51
C PHE A 59 -4.99 3.10 -7.96
N SER A 60 -5.12 2.17 -8.91
CA SER A 60 -5.42 2.58 -10.28
C SER A 60 -6.79 3.25 -10.21
N ALA A 61 -6.90 4.51 -10.63
CA ALA A 61 -8.19 5.09 -10.94
C ALA A 61 -8.77 4.26 -12.10
N GLY A 62 -9.58 3.26 -11.77
CA GLY A 62 -10.34 2.54 -12.78
C GLY A 62 -11.20 3.56 -13.51
N GLU A 63 -11.11 3.58 -14.84
CA GLU A 63 -12.15 4.17 -15.66
C GLU A 63 -13.46 3.49 -15.26
N ALA A 64 -14.33 4.25 -14.59
CA ALA A 64 -15.67 3.84 -14.24
C ALA A 64 -16.60 4.06 -15.45
#